data_AF-A0A966U567-F1
#
_entry.id   AF-A0A966U567-F1
#
_cell.length_a   1.000
_cell.length_b   1.000
_cell.length_c   1.000
_cell.angle_alpha   90.00
_cell.angle_beta   90.00
_cell.angle_gamma   90.00
#
_symmetry.space_group_name_H-M   'P 1'
#
loop_
_entity.id
_entity.type
_entity.pdbx_description
1 polymer ?
#
loop_
_entity_poly.entity_id
_entity_poly.type
_entity_poly.pdbx_seq_one_letter_code
_entity_poly.pdbx_strand_id
1 'polypeptide(L)'
;MPLAGAARGQWAPSRPIRLIIAFPPGGSTDVLGRLIAPLLAARLGQPVVPENRSGAAGAVGSGFVASAPADGHTILLDSGGQAVNPYLMRGLGFDYVTGFAPITLLATLPLVLVVLAESGITTLAELLAR
;
A
#
# COMPACT_ATOMS: atom_id res chain seq x y z
N MET A 1 11.38 -27.49 -26.17
CA MET A 1 10.65 -26.52 -27.01
C MET A 1 10.60 -25.20 -26.25
N PRO A 2 11.43 -24.19 -26.56
CA PRO A 2 11.37 -22.92 -25.86
C PRO A 2 10.07 -22.20 -26.28
N LEU A 3 9.24 -21.84 -25.30
CA LEU A 3 8.08 -21.00 -25.53
C LEU A 3 8.57 -19.61 -25.90
N ALA A 4 8.33 -19.18 -27.14
CA ALA A 4 8.53 -17.81 -27.57
C ALA A 4 7.68 -16.90 -26.67
N GLY A 5 8.34 -16.11 -25.83
CA GLY A 5 7.66 -15.07 -25.04
C GLY A 5 7.07 -14.06 -25.99
N ALA A 6 5.74 -14.00 -26.08
CA ALA A 6 5.06 -12.93 -26.79
C ALA A 6 5.57 -11.61 -26.20
N ALA A 7 6.15 -10.75 -27.05
CA ALA A 7 6.46 -9.39 -26.69
C ALA A 7 5.13 -8.72 -26.30
N ARG A 8 4.81 -8.70 -25.00
CA ARG A 8 3.74 -7.87 -24.48
C ARG A 8 4.18 -6.44 -24.78
N GLY A 9 3.48 -5.77 -25.68
CA GLY A 9 3.67 -4.34 -25.91
C GLY A 9 3.65 -3.59 -24.58
N GLN A 10 4.28 -2.41 -24.53
CA GLN A 10 4.25 -1.58 -23.32
C GLN A 10 2.79 -1.40 -22.88
N TRP A 11 2.50 -1.77 -21.63
CA TRP A 11 1.17 -1.62 -21.08
C TRP A 11 0.79 -0.14 -21.10
N ALA A 12 -0.32 0.17 -21.77
CA ALA A 12 -0.87 1.50 -21.88
C ALA A 12 -2.29 1.49 -21.30
N PRO A 13 -2.55 2.24 -20.22
CA PRO A 13 -3.86 2.22 -19.58
C PRO A 13 -4.92 2.85 -20.49
N SER A 14 -6.06 2.19 -20.63
CA SER A 14 -7.18 2.65 -21.48
C SER A 14 -8.24 3.42 -20.72
N ARG A 15 -8.14 3.46 -19.39
CA ARG A 15 -9.09 4.10 -18.47
C ARG A 15 -8.37 4.52 -17.18
N PRO A 16 -9.02 5.29 -16.29
CA PRO A 16 -8.45 5.65 -14.99
C PRO A 16 -8.00 4.44 -14.17
N ILE A 17 -6.91 4.64 -13.44
CA ILE A 17 -6.30 3.67 -12.52
C ILE A 17 -6.77 4.01 -11.10
N ARG A 18 -7.19 3.01 -10.35
CA ARG A 18 -7.57 3.12 -8.95
C ARG A 18 -6.37 2.76 -8.09
N LEU A 19 -5.88 3.75 -7.33
CA LEU A 19 -4.82 3.57 -6.35
C LEU A 19 -5.45 3.32 -4.98
N ILE A 20 -5.56 2.06 -4.60
CA ILE A 20 -6.16 1.64 -3.34
C ILE A 20 -5.15 1.84 -2.23
N ILE A 21 -5.44 2.76 -1.32
CA ILE A 21 -4.65 3.02 -0.12
C ILE A 21 -5.25 2.21 1.03
N ALA A 22 -4.49 1.26 1.57
CA ALA A 22 -5.00 0.31 2.57
C ALA A 22 -5.23 0.91 3.98
N PHE A 23 -5.01 2.21 4.15
CA PHE A 23 -5.03 2.92 5.43
C PHE A 23 -5.94 4.16 5.39
N PRO A 24 -6.37 4.67 6.57
CA PRO A 24 -7.25 5.84 6.65
C PRO A 24 -6.65 7.11 6.00
N PRO A 25 -7.51 8.04 5.54
CA PRO A 25 -7.08 9.35 5.04
C PRO A 25 -6.25 10.14 6.07
N GLY A 26 -5.31 10.97 5.59
CA GLY A 26 -4.48 11.84 6.42
C GLY A 26 -3.28 11.16 7.10
N GLY A 27 -3.20 9.83 7.06
CA GLY A 27 -2.01 9.08 7.50
C GLY A 27 -0.86 9.16 6.49
N SER A 28 0.33 8.72 6.91
CA SER A 28 1.55 8.76 6.08
C SER A 28 1.40 8.09 4.71
N THR A 29 0.75 6.92 4.67
CA THR A 29 0.49 6.18 3.41
C THR A 29 -0.45 6.95 2.48
N ASP A 30 -1.45 7.64 3.02
CA ASP A 30 -2.39 8.44 2.24
C ASP A 30 -1.73 9.68 1.64
N VAL A 31 -0.95 10.39 2.45
CA VAL A 31 -0.14 11.54 2.00
C VAL A 31 0.77 11.13 0.84
N LEU A 32 1.47 9.99 0.96
CA LEU A 32 2.35 9.49 -0.09
C LEU A 32 1.58 9.09 -1.36
N GLY A 33 0.45 8.39 -1.22
CA GLY A 33 -0.40 7.99 -2.34
C GLY A 33 -0.95 9.17 -3.12
N ARG A 34 -1.41 10.22 -2.42
CA ARG A 34 -1.91 11.45 -3.04
C ARG A 34 -0.81 12.29 -3.66
N LEU A 35 0.41 12.25 -3.11
CA LEU A 35 1.58 12.92 -3.68
C LEU A 35 2.01 12.27 -5.00
N ILE A 36 2.02 10.94 -5.09
CA ILE A 36 2.51 10.23 -6.28
C ILE A 36 1.47 10.14 -7.40
N ALA A 37 0.18 10.09 -7.07
CA ALA A 37 -0.91 9.95 -8.05
C ALA A 37 -0.85 10.92 -9.24
N PRO A 38 -0.69 12.26 -9.08
CA PRO A 38 -0.59 13.17 -10.23
C PRO A 38 0.67 12.93 -11.08
N LEU A 39 1.78 12.51 -10.47
CA LEU A 39 3.02 12.19 -11.20
C LEU A 39 2.88 10.93 -12.04
N LEU A 40 2.16 9.93 -11.53
CA LEU A 40 1.81 8.73 -12.28
C LEU A 40 0.84 9.07 -13.41
N ALA A 41 -0.18 9.88 -13.13
CA ALA A 41 -1.17 10.29 -14.13
C ALA A 41 -0.51 11.01 -15.32
N ALA A 42 0.44 11.92 -15.05
CA ALA A 42 1.18 12.62 -16.10
C ALA A 42 2.03 11.67 -16.97
N ARG A 43 2.61 10.61 -16.38
CA ARG A 43 3.40 9.62 -17.13
C ARG A 43 2.56 8.60 -17.88
N LEU A 44 1.41 8.24 -17.33
CA LEU A 44 0.56 7.16 -17.85
C LEU A 44 -0.52 7.67 -18.82
N GLY A 45 -0.76 8.98 -18.86
CA GLY A 45 -1.78 9.59 -19.73
C GLY A 45 -3.23 9.29 -19.30
N GLN A 46 -3.41 8.72 -18.11
CA GLN A 46 -4.72 8.42 -17.52
C GLN A 46 -4.77 8.89 -16.07
N PRO A 47 -5.93 9.32 -15.56
CA PRO A 47 -6.08 9.67 -14.15
C PRO A 47 -5.70 8.51 -13.23
N VAL A 48 -4.95 8.80 -12.17
CA VAL A 48 -4.72 7.87 -11.06
C VAL A 48 -5.50 8.40 -9.87
N VAL A 49 -6.49 7.64 -9.41
CA VAL A 49 -7.48 8.07 -8.42
C VAL A 49 -7.20 7.38 -7.09
N PRO A 50 -6.73 8.11 -6.06
CA PRO A 50 -6.54 7.55 -4.73
C PRO A 50 -7.86 7.24 -4.03
N GLU A 51 -8.00 6.02 -3.51
CA GLU A 51 -9.16 5.57 -2.73
C GLU A 51 -8.71 4.90 -1.44
N ASN A 52 -9.13 5.42 -0.29
CA ASN A 52 -8.84 4.79 1.00
C ASN A 52 -9.81 3.62 1.23
N ARG A 53 -9.26 2.42 1.46
CA ARG A 53 -9.98 1.23 1.90
C ARG A 53 -9.31 0.66 3.14
N SER A 54 -9.59 1.30 4.27
CA SER A 54 -9.02 0.97 5.56
C SER A 54 -9.72 -0.19 6.25
N GLY A 55 -8.98 -0.93 7.08
CA GLY A 55 -9.53 -1.95 7.98
C GLY A 55 -8.59 -3.12 8.15
N ALA A 56 -8.64 -3.76 9.31
CA ALA A 56 -7.87 -4.96 9.64
C ALA A 56 -6.38 -4.85 9.27
N ALA A 57 -5.70 -3.80 9.76
CA ALA A 57 -4.28 -3.53 9.48
C ALA A 57 -3.90 -3.55 7.97
N GLY A 58 -4.82 -3.11 7.11
CA GLY A 58 -4.62 -3.04 5.65
C GLY A 58 -5.15 -4.25 4.87
N ALA A 59 -5.57 -5.32 5.56
CA ALA A 59 -6.06 -6.53 4.90
C ALA A 59 -7.35 -6.31 4.09
N VAL A 60 -8.22 -5.36 4.48
CA VAL A 60 -9.45 -5.05 3.74
C VAL A 60 -9.14 -4.47 2.36
N GLY A 61 -8.28 -3.45 2.29
CA GLY A 61 -7.86 -2.85 1.02
C GLY A 61 -7.05 -3.82 0.17
N SER A 62 -6.19 -4.61 0.81
CA SER A 62 -5.39 -5.63 0.13
C SER A 62 -6.27 -6.72 -0.50
N GLY A 63 -7.24 -7.27 0.24
CA GLY A 63 -8.16 -8.28 -0.28
C GLY A 63 -9.04 -7.76 -1.42
N PHE A 64 -9.41 -6.48 -1.37
CA PHE A 64 -10.10 -5.82 -2.48
C PHE A 64 -9.25 -5.82 -3.76
N VAL A 65 -7.96 -5.46 -3.66
CA VAL A 65 -7.06 -5.46 -4.83
C VAL A 65 -6.73 -6.88 -5.30
N ALA A 66 -6.51 -7.82 -4.38
CA ALA A 66 -6.24 -9.23 -4.70
C ALA A 66 -7.38 -9.89 -5.48
N SER A 67 -8.62 -9.42 -5.29
CA SER A 67 -9.81 -9.90 -6.01
C SER A 67 -10.11 -9.13 -7.29
N ALA A 68 -9.34 -8.07 -7.60
CA ALA A 68 -9.56 -7.25 -8.78
C ALA A 68 -8.98 -7.91 -10.05
N PRO A 69 -9.47 -7.54 -11.25
CA PRO A 69 -8.84 -7.98 -12.49
C PRO A 69 -7.35 -7.62 -12.54
N ALA A 70 -6.51 -8.59 -12.92
CA ALA A 70 -5.06 -8.43 -13.05
C ALA A 70 -4.66 -7.66 -14.34
N ASP A 71 -5.29 -6.50 -14.57
CA ASP A 71 -5.16 -5.69 -15.78
C ASP A 71 -4.39 -4.37 -15.58
N GLY A 72 -3.90 -4.14 -14.36
CA GLY A 72 -3.10 -2.96 -13.98
C GLY A 72 -3.91 -1.71 -13.61
N HIS A 73 -5.24 -1.73 -13.65
CA HIS A 73 -6.07 -0.56 -13.34
C HIS A 73 -6.56 -0.50 -11.89
N THR A 74 -6.25 -1.51 -11.08
CA THR A 74 -6.46 -1.48 -9.64
C THR A 74 -5.14 -1.87 -8.99
N ILE A 75 -4.47 -0.92 -8.35
CA ILE A 75 -3.17 -1.12 -7.72
C ILE A 75 -3.25 -0.81 -6.23
N LEU A 76 -2.42 -1.50 -5.45
CA LEU A 76 -2.37 -1.40 -4.00
C LEU A 76 -1.21 -0.50 -3.57
N LEU A 77 -1.49 0.42 -2.64
CA LEU A 77 -0.50 1.04 -1.79
C LEU A 77 -0.72 0.57 -0.35
N ASP A 78 0.17 -0.30 0.10
CA ASP A 78 0.23 -0.85 1.46
C ASP A 78 1.50 -0.34 2.18
N SER A 79 1.65 -0.69 3.46
CA SER A 79 2.81 -0.38 4.30
C SER A 79 3.36 -1.66 4.93
N GLY A 80 3.45 -1.72 6.27
CA GLY A 80 3.91 -2.90 7.00
C GLY A 80 2.88 -4.04 7.08
N GLY A 81 1.60 -3.76 6.79
CA GLY A 81 0.51 -4.76 6.84
C GLY A 81 0.82 -6.01 6.04
N GLN A 82 1.24 -5.87 4.79
CA GLN A 82 1.64 -6.97 3.92
C GLN A 82 2.72 -7.91 4.49
N ALA A 83 3.62 -7.40 5.34
CA ALA A 83 4.72 -8.20 5.90
C ALA A 83 4.31 -8.93 7.19
N VAL A 84 3.35 -8.37 7.93
CA VAL A 84 3.01 -8.83 9.28
C VAL A 84 1.72 -9.65 9.29
N ASN A 85 0.72 -9.25 8.51
CA ASN A 85 -0.61 -9.86 8.50
C ASN A 85 -0.60 -11.38 8.24
N PRO A 86 0.22 -11.95 7.33
CA PRO A 86 0.27 -13.40 7.11
C PRO A 86 0.57 -14.22 8.37
N TYR A 87 1.27 -13.63 9.35
CA TYR A 87 1.70 -14.31 10.58
C TYR A 87 0.77 -14.06 11.76
N LEU A 88 -0.01 -12.97 11.73
CA LEU A 88 -0.86 -12.55 12.85
C LEU A 88 -2.36 -12.78 12.60
N MET A 89 -2.80 -12.83 11.35
CA MET A 89 -4.21 -12.95 11.00
C MET A 89 -4.53 -14.34 10.47
N ARG A 90 -5.49 -15.02 11.12
CA ARG A 90 -6.05 -16.27 10.61
C ARG A 90 -7.14 -15.98 9.57
N GLY A 91 -7.21 -16.81 8.53
CA GLY A 91 -8.30 -16.77 7.56
C GLY A 91 -8.27 -15.58 6.60
N LEU A 92 -7.08 -15.06 6.27
CA LEU A 92 -6.94 -14.14 5.14
C LEU A 92 -7.46 -14.83 3.86
N GLY A 93 -8.37 -14.19 3.14
CA GLY A 93 -8.95 -14.72 1.89
C GLY A 93 -8.02 -14.63 0.68
N PHE A 94 -6.75 -14.26 0.89
CA PHE A 94 -5.73 -14.10 -0.13
C PHE A 94 -4.35 -14.30 0.50
N ASP A 95 -3.36 -14.58 -0.34
CA ASP A 95 -1.95 -14.72 0.06
C ASP A 95 -1.18 -13.46 -0.38
N TYR A 96 -0.47 -12.81 0.54
CA TYR A 96 0.28 -11.58 0.24
C TYR A 96 1.49 -11.82 -0.67
N VAL A 97 2.08 -13.02 -0.66
CA VAL A 97 3.27 -13.37 -1.43
C VAL A 97 2.89 -13.71 -2.87
N THR A 98 1.83 -14.50 -3.07
CA THR A 98 1.43 -14.97 -4.40
C THR A 98 0.30 -14.16 -5.03
N GLY A 99 -0.44 -13.39 -4.23
CA GLY A 99 -1.61 -12.63 -4.68
C GLY A 99 -1.30 -11.30 -5.37
N PHE A 100 -0.03 -10.85 -5.37
CA PHE A 100 0.35 -9.54 -5.89
C PHE A 100 1.61 -9.61 -6.74
N ALA A 101 1.63 -8.82 -7.81
CA ALA A 101 2.84 -8.50 -8.54
C ALA A 101 3.49 -7.25 -7.91
N PRO A 102 4.72 -7.31 -7.37
CA PRO A 102 5.37 -6.15 -6.78
C PRO A 102 5.70 -5.12 -7.86
N ILE A 103 5.39 -3.84 -7.60
CA ILE A 103 5.69 -2.72 -8.50
C ILE A 103 6.99 -2.03 -8.07
N THR A 104 6.99 -1.39 -6.90
CA THR A 104 8.16 -0.68 -6.36
C THR A 104 7.95 -0.32 -4.88
N LEU A 105 9.06 -0.04 -4.18
CA LEU A 105 9.05 0.62 -2.87
C LEU A 105 8.99 2.15 -3.08
N LEU A 106 7.98 2.82 -2.49
CA LEU A 106 7.86 4.28 -2.60
C LEU A 106 8.65 5.03 -1.53
N ALA A 107 8.62 4.56 -0.29
CA ALA A 107 9.30 5.21 0.83
C ALA A 107 9.56 4.24 1.98
N THR A 108 10.57 4.56 2.78
CA THR A 108 10.81 3.95 4.10
C THR A 108 10.59 5.03 5.15
N LEU A 109 9.72 4.75 6.13
CA LEU A 109 9.39 5.68 7.19
C LEU A 109 9.86 5.11 8.53
N PRO A 110 10.73 5.79 9.28
CA PRO A 110 11.12 5.34 10.61
C PRO A 110 9.93 5.44 11.56
N LEU A 111 9.79 4.45 12.45
CA LEU A 111 8.86 4.54 13.57
C LEU A 111 9.52 5.34 14.69
N VAL A 112 8.80 6.34 15.20
CA VAL A 112 9.26 7.19 16.31
C VAL A 112 8.37 6.92 17.51
N LEU A 113 8.99 6.70 18.66
CA LEU A 113 8.31 6.60 19.93
C LEU A 113 7.89 8.01 20.39
N VAL A 114 6.60 8.19 20.64
CA VAL A 114 6.02 9.45 21.08
C VAL A 114 5.26 9.24 22.37
N VAL A 115 5.28 10.25 23.24
CA VAL A 115 4.53 10.30 24.49
C VAL A 115 3.56 11.48 24.45
N LEU A 116 2.51 11.45 25.28
CA LEU A 116 1.65 12.62 25.46
C LEU A 116 2.46 13.80 25.98
N ALA A 117 2.19 14.99 25.46
CA ALA A 117 2.94 16.19 25.82
C ALA A 117 2.87 16.49 27.33
N GLU A 118 1.72 16.22 27.95
CA GLU A 118 1.51 16.44 29.39
C GLU A 118 2.07 15.33 30.28
N SER A 119 2.68 14.28 29.71
CA SER A 119 3.19 13.14 30.50
C SER A 119 4.38 13.50 31.40
N GLY A 120 5.05 14.63 31.13
CA GLY A 120 6.29 15.03 31.79
C GLY A 120 7.50 14.16 31.44
N ILE A 121 7.32 13.17 30.55
CA ILE A 121 8.37 12.29 30.06
C ILE A 121 9.13 13.00 28.94
N THR A 122 10.42 13.20 29.15
CA THR A 122 11.32 13.89 28.22
C THR A 122 12.43 12.98 27.69
N THR A 123 12.62 11.81 28.30
CA THR A 123 13.62 10.83 27.87
C THR A 123 13.07 9.41 27.78
N LEU A 124 13.71 8.56 26.99
CA LEU A 124 13.38 7.12 26.94
C LEU A 124 13.59 6.43 28.30
N ALA A 125 14.60 6.84 29.06
CA ALA A 125 14.87 6.27 30.39
C ALA A 125 13.71 6.53 31.36
N GLU A 126 13.14 7.74 31.33
CA GLU A 126 11.96 8.09 32.12
C GLU A 126 10.72 7.28 31.71
N LEU A 127 10.55 7.01 30.41
CA LEU A 127 9.47 6.14 29.94
C LEU A 127 9.63 4.70 30.42
N LEU A 128 10.85 4.16 30.36
CA LEU A 128 11.13 2.76 30.74
C LEU A 128 11.04 2.52 32.25
N ALA A 129 11.13 3.57 33.06
CA ALA A 129 10.99 3.49 34.51
C ALA A 129 9.52 3.49 34.99
N ARG A 130 8.55 3.60 34.07
CA ARG A 130 7.10 3.52 34.34
C ARG A 130 6.57 2.10 34.13
#